data_AF-A0A6C2CFG6-F1
#
_entry.id   AF-A0A6C2CFG6-F1
#
_cell.length_a   1.000
_cell.length_b   1.000
_cell.length_c   1.000
_cell.angle_alpha   90.00
_cell.angle_beta   90.00
_cell.angle_gamma   90.00
#
_symmetry.space_group_name_H-M   'P 1'
#
loop_
_entity.id
_entity.type
_entity.pdbx_description
1 polymer ?
#
loop_
_entity_poly.entity_id
_entity_poly.type
_entity_poly.pdbx_seq_one_letter_code
_entity_poly.pdbx_strand_id
1 'polypeptide(L)'
;MRQTHLKPQFVEFIPDQLDDGVLYISERFRTCSHKCCCGCGDEVVLPLSPAEWQLSRDGDFVSLWPSVGNWDYPCRSHYVIRRNQVRWAASMTEHQIRRVKQRDEVALRLQINANNTTRATGAVGTSAPSISADASGAPSGISLSNTPSLSIWKWIRSLWGSGSG
;
A
#
# COMPACT_ATOMS: atom_id res chain seq x y z
N MET A 1 17.73 -4.53 15.69
CA MET A 1 17.66 -5.94 16.17
C MET A 1 16.46 -6.64 15.56
N ARG A 2 16.45 -7.98 15.48
CA ARG A 2 15.30 -8.73 14.95
C ARG A 2 14.10 -8.62 15.89
N GLN A 3 12.95 -8.22 15.35
CA GLN A 3 11.70 -8.07 16.09
C GLN A 3 10.91 -9.38 16.13
N THR A 4 10.33 -9.68 17.30
CA THR A 4 9.41 -10.82 17.50
C THR A 4 7.97 -10.37 17.69
N HIS A 5 7.76 -9.10 18.05
CA HIS A 5 6.46 -8.49 18.27
C HIS A 5 6.46 -7.05 17.73
N LEU A 6 5.29 -6.55 17.37
CA LEU A 6 5.06 -5.15 17.04
C LEU A 6 3.98 -4.59 17.96
N LYS A 7 4.22 -3.41 18.51
CA LYS A 7 3.21 -2.62 19.22
C LYS A 7 2.36 -1.86 18.18
N PRO A 8 1.05 -2.10 18.07
CA PRO A 8 0.21 -1.27 17.21
C PRO A 8 0.10 0.14 17.77
N GLN A 9 0.23 1.14 16.89
CA GLN A 9 0.01 2.54 17.21
C GLN A 9 -0.87 3.17 16.13
N PHE A 10 -2.11 3.51 16.51
CA PHE A 10 -3.03 4.18 15.62
C PHE A 10 -2.71 5.67 15.58
N VAL A 11 -2.54 6.19 14.37
CA VAL A 11 -2.16 7.58 14.12
C VAL A 11 -2.99 8.11 12.95
N GLU A 12 -3.23 9.42 12.92
CA GLU A 12 -3.82 10.02 11.73
C GLU A 12 -2.80 10.02 10.57
N PHE A 13 -1.57 10.47 10.85
CA PHE A 13 -0.46 10.53 9.90
C PHE A 13 0.68 9.62 10.36
N ILE A 14 1.28 8.88 9.43
CA ILE A 14 2.50 8.09 9.70
C ILE A 14 3.64 9.09 9.97
N PRO A 15 4.41 8.95 11.07
CA PRO A 15 5.50 9.87 11.36
C PRO A 15 6.65 9.73 10.37
N ASP A 16 7.41 10.80 10.16
CA ASP A 16 8.58 10.82 9.26
C ASP A 16 9.71 9.89 9.73
N GLN A 17 9.75 9.58 11.03
CA GLN A 17 10.71 8.64 11.63
C GLN A 17 9.96 7.53 12.34
N LEU A 18 10.19 6.29 11.92
CA LEU A 18 9.57 5.13 12.51
C LEU A 18 10.42 4.55 13.65
N ASP A 19 9.79 4.17 14.75
CA ASP A 19 10.45 3.44 15.83
C ASP A 19 10.56 1.93 15.53
N ASP A 20 11.63 1.32 16.06
CA ASP A 20 11.79 -0.14 16.03
C ASP A 20 10.67 -0.80 16.84
N GLY A 21 10.05 -1.84 16.28
CA GLY A 21 9.04 -2.62 16.99
C GLY A 21 7.65 -1.95 17.08
N VAL A 22 7.42 -0.85 16.37
CA VAL A 22 6.10 -0.18 16.30
C VAL A 22 5.48 -0.38 14.93
N LEU A 23 4.20 -0.78 14.90
CA LEU A 23 3.37 -0.82 13.69
C LEU A 23 2.45 0.39 13.72
N TYR A 24 2.80 1.42 12.95
CA TYR A 24 1.95 2.59 12.79
C TYR A 24 0.82 2.25 11.82
N ILE A 25 -0.39 2.60 12.20
CA ILE A 25 -1.61 2.30 11.45
C ILE A 25 -2.37 3.61 11.25
N SER A 26 -2.52 4.02 9.99
CA SER A 26 -3.43 5.10 9.60
C SER A 26 -4.65 4.52 8.91
N GLU A 27 -5.77 4.51 9.64
CA GLU A 27 -7.06 4.11 9.07
C GLU A 27 -7.56 5.14 8.06
N ARG A 28 -7.33 6.43 8.35
CA ARG A 28 -7.70 7.56 7.47
C ARG A 28 -7.10 7.39 6.07
N PHE A 29 -5.80 7.09 6.00
CA PHE A 29 -5.09 6.93 4.73
C PHE A 29 -5.00 5.48 4.27
N ARG A 30 -5.64 4.55 5.01
CA ARG A 30 -5.66 3.11 4.74
C ARG A 30 -4.25 2.58 4.46
N THR A 31 -3.34 2.79 5.39
CA THR A 31 -1.96 2.31 5.28
C THR A 31 -1.39 1.96 6.64
N CYS A 32 -0.46 1.02 6.67
CA CYS A 32 0.38 0.74 7.81
C CYS A 32 1.85 0.96 7.46
N SER A 33 2.69 1.26 8.44
CA SER A 33 4.14 1.36 8.24
C SER A 33 4.89 0.91 9.48
N HIS A 34 6.04 0.28 9.28
CA HIS A 34 6.93 -0.14 10.35
C HIS A 34 8.37 -0.30 9.87
N LYS A 35 9.36 -0.25 10.77
CA LYS A 35 10.73 -0.68 10.45
C LYS A 35 10.79 -2.19 10.25
N CYS A 36 11.53 -2.63 9.23
CA CYS A 36 11.64 -4.03 8.84
C CYS A 36 11.98 -4.92 10.03
N CYS A 37 11.17 -5.95 10.28
CA CYS A 37 11.28 -6.80 11.46
C CYS A 37 12.58 -7.61 11.52
N CYS A 38 13.36 -7.69 10.44
CA CYS A 38 14.69 -8.32 10.49
C CYS A 38 15.71 -7.47 11.26
N GLY A 39 15.43 -6.16 11.42
CA GLY A 39 16.30 -5.21 12.10
C GLY A 39 17.28 -4.47 11.19
N CYS A 40 17.10 -4.49 9.86
CA CYS A 40 17.95 -3.74 8.93
C CYS A 40 17.67 -2.22 8.92
N GLY A 41 16.56 -1.78 9.52
CA GLY A 41 16.18 -0.36 9.59
C GLY A 41 15.38 0.16 8.39
N ASP A 42 15.24 -0.61 7.31
CA ASP A 42 14.40 -0.23 6.16
C ASP A 42 12.94 -0.04 6.57
N GLU A 43 12.30 1.01 6.06
CA GLU A 43 10.88 1.25 6.27
C GLU A 43 10.04 0.39 5.32
N VAL A 44 9.07 -0.32 5.89
CA VAL A 44 8.10 -1.15 5.20
C VAL A 44 6.75 -0.45 5.24
N VAL A 45 6.19 -0.17 4.06
CA VAL A 45 4.85 0.40 3.91
C VAL A 45 3.90 -0.65 3.39
N LEU A 46 2.73 -0.77 4.01
CA LEU A 46 1.72 -1.78 3.73
C LEU A 46 0.36 -1.10 3.50
N PRO A 47 0.05 -0.72 2.25
CA PRO A 47 -1.27 -0.19 1.92
C PRO A 47 -2.38 -1.18 2.25
N LEU A 48 -3.47 -0.67 2.82
CA LEU A 48 -4.61 -1.47 3.26
C LEU A 48 -5.70 -1.46 2.18
N SER A 49 -5.80 -2.57 1.47
CA SER A 49 -6.81 -2.77 0.44
C SER A 49 -7.10 -4.26 0.21
N PRO A 50 -8.28 -4.62 -0.33
CA PRO A 50 -8.60 -6.02 -0.63
C PRO A 50 -7.56 -6.73 -1.52
N ALA A 51 -6.91 -6.00 -2.43
CA ALA A 51 -5.88 -6.52 -3.33
C ALA A 51 -4.47 -6.57 -2.73
N GLU A 52 -4.24 -5.95 -1.58
CA GLU A 52 -2.93 -5.84 -0.91
C GLU A 52 -2.99 -6.44 0.49
N TRP A 53 -2.77 -5.66 1.55
CA TRP A 53 -2.85 -6.11 2.93
C TRP A 53 -4.21 -5.78 3.56
N GLN A 54 -4.67 -6.70 4.40
CA GLN A 54 -5.87 -6.58 5.21
C GLN A 54 -5.47 -6.58 6.68
N LEU A 55 -5.93 -5.56 7.39
CA LEU A 55 -5.76 -5.43 8.84
C LEU A 55 -6.99 -6.02 9.55
N SER A 56 -6.76 -6.92 10.51
CA SER A 56 -7.80 -7.38 11.44
C SER A 56 -7.44 -7.03 12.88
N ARG A 57 -8.47 -6.80 13.70
CA ARG A 57 -8.36 -6.40 15.10
C ARG A 57 -9.14 -7.35 16.00
N ASP A 58 -8.56 -7.69 17.13
CA ASP A 58 -9.18 -8.45 18.22
C ASP A 58 -8.69 -7.88 19.55
N GLY A 59 -9.48 -6.97 20.14
CA GLY A 59 -9.03 -6.14 21.26
C GLY A 59 -7.77 -5.35 20.90
N ASP A 60 -6.73 -5.49 21.72
CA ASP A 60 -5.43 -4.83 21.53
C ASP A 60 -4.51 -5.54 20.52
N PHE A 61 -4.98 -6.64 19.92
CA PHE A 61 -4.21 -7.42 18.97
C PHE A 61 -4.56 -7.07 17.53
N VAL A 62 -3.52 -6.86 16.71
CA VAL A 62 -3.65 -6.66 15.27
C VAL A 62 -3.00 -7.79 14.49
N SER A 63 -3.58 -8.13 13.33
CA SER A 63 -2.98 -9.05 12.36
C SER A 63 -3.03 -8.45 10.97
N LEU A 64 -2.03 -8.76 10.15
CA LEU A 64 -1.96 -8.41 8.75
C LEU A 64 -1.90 -9.67 7.90
N TRP A 65 -2.67 -9.66 6.82
CA TRP A 65 -2.70 -10.73 5.83
C TRP A 65 -2.78 -10.12 4.43
N PRO A 66 -2.02 -10.60 3.42
CA PRO A 66 -1.08 -11.73 3.43
C PRO A 66 0.25 -11.42 4.15
N SER A 67 1.24 -12.30 4.00
CA SER A 67 2.59 -12.09 4.54
C SER A 67 3.26 -10.84 3.95
N VAL A 68 4.29 -10.36 4.65
CA VAL A 68 5.18 -9.30 4.21
C VAL A 68 6.45 -9.92 3.66
N GLY A 69 6.67 -9.79 2.36
CA GLY A 69 7.86 -10.26 1.66
C GLY A 69 8.70 -9.10 1.12
N ASN A 70 9.86 -8.84 1.75
CA ASN A 70 10.74 -7.72 1.40
C ASN A 70 11.77 -8.12 0.34
N TRP A 71 11.32 -8.75 -0.74
CA TRP A 71 12.19 -9.36 -1.76
C TRP A 71 13.04 -8.35 -2.54
N ASP A 72 12.59 -7.09 -2.59
CA ASP A 72 13.30 -5.99 -3.22
C ASP A 72 14.29 -5.30 -2.26
N TYR A 73 14.35 -5.72 -0.99
CA TYR A 73 15.33 -5.23 -0.02
C TYR A 73 16.53 -6.18 0.05
N PRO A 74 17.72 -5.69 0.43
CA PRO A 74 18.90 -6.53 0.61
C PRO A 74 18.66 -7.68 1.61
N CYS A 75 17.84 -7.44 2.64
CA CYS A 75 17.58 -8.43 3.69
C CYS A 75 16.66 -9.58 3.27
N ARG A 76 15.86 -9.43 2.20
CA ARG A 76 14.90 -10.43 1.68
C ARG A 76 14.03 -11.10 2.76
N SER A 77 13.69 -10.37 3.81
CA SER A 77 12.96 -10.90 4.96
C SER A 77 11.52 -11.29 4.59
N HIS A 78 11.01 -12.36 5.20
CA HIS A 78 9.63 -12.82 4.99
C HIS A 78 8.97 -13.21 6.32
N TYR A 79 7.84 -12.57 6.62
CA TYR A 79 7.11 -12.79 7.88
C TYR A 79 5.62 -12.49 7.74
N VAL A 80 4.84 -13.01 8.69
CA VAL A 80 3.42 -12.69 8.89
C VAL A 80 3.29 -11.97 10.22
N ILE A 81 2.48 -10.92 10.28
CA ILE A 81 2.14 -10.26 11.55
C ILE A 81 0.80 -10.82 12.00
N ARG A 82 0.77 -11.57 13.12
CA ARG A 82 -0.45 -12.20 13.64
C ARG A 82 -0.56 -11.99 15.14
N ARG A 83 -1.65 -11.34 15.57
CA ARG A 83 -1.88 -10.95 16.96
C ARG A 83 -0.66 -10.25 17.58
N ASN A 84 -0.15 -9.22 16.92
CA ASN A 84 1.07 -8.48 17.27
C ASN A 84 2.37 -9.28 17.16
N GLN A 85 2.36 -10.58 16.85
CA GLN A 85 3.55 -11.41 16.73
C GLN A 85 4.11 -11.40 15.30
N VAL A 86 5.43 -11.27 15.18
CA VAL A 86 6.16 -11.47 13.93
C VAL A 86 6.47 -12.96 13.79
N ARG A 87 5.75 -13.64 12.90
CA ARG A 87 5.94 -15.06 12.57
C ARG A 87 6.75 -15.18 11.29
N TRP A 88 7.99 -15.63 11.41
CA TRP A 88 8.88 -15.83 10.28
C TRP A 88 8.33 -16.89 9.34
N ALA A 89 8.23 -16.54 8.06
CA ALA A 89 7.80 -17.44 7.00
C ALA A 89 9.04 -17.96 6.24
N ALA A 90 8.89 -19.10 5.59
CA ALA A 90 9.98 -19.69 4.81
C ALA A 90 10.38 -18.75 3.65
N SER A 91 11.66 -18.74 3.31
CA SER A 91 12.14 -18.04 2.11
C SER A 91 11.46 -18.59 0.86
N MET A 92 11.21 -17.71 -0.11
CA MET A 92 10.61 -18.08 -1.39
C MET A 92 11.69 -18.13 -2.47
N THR A 93 11.56 -19.07 -3.41
CA THR A 93 12.40 -19.10 -4.61
C THR A 93 12.03 -17.95 -5.54
N GLU A 94 12.94 -17.58 -6.44
CA GLU A 94 12.70 -16.52 -7.42
C GLU A 94 11.44 -16.79 -8.27
N HIS A 95 11.20 -18.05 -8.64
CA HIS A 95 9.98 -18.44 -9.36
C HIS A 95 8.71 -18.21 -8.52
N GLN A 96 8.75 -18.54 -7.22
CA GLN A 96 7.63 -18.29 -6.31
C GLN A 96 7.39 -16.79 -6.12
N ILE A 97 8.46 -16.00 -5.96
CA ILE A 97 8.39 -14.53 -5.83
C ILE A 97 7.76 -13.92 -7.08
N ARG A 98 8.21 -14.31 -8.29
CA ARG A 98 7.63 -13.83 -9.55
C ARG A 98 6.14 -14.14 -9.67
N ARG A 99 5.73 -15.36 -9.31
CA ARG A 99 4.31 -15.77 -9.35
C ARG A 99 3.45 -14.91 -8.42
N VAL A 100 3.93 -14.63 -7.19
CA VAL A 100 3.21 -13.78 -6.24
C VAL A 100 3.11 -12.35 -6.77
N LYS A 101 4.22 -11.76 -7.23
CA LYS A 101 4.21 -10.40 -7.80
C LYS A 101 3.23 -10.26 -8.97
N GLN A 102 3.21 -11.23 -9.89
CA GLN A 102 2.26 -11.24 -11.02
C GLN A 102 0.79 -11.31 -10.56
N ARG A 103 0.49 -12.17 -9.58
CA ARG A 103 -0.87 -12.29 -9.03
C ARG A 103 -1.30 -10.98 -8.38
N ASP A 104 -0.42 -10.38 -7.56
CA ASP A 104 -0.74 -9.18 -6.79
C ASP A 104 -0.90 -7.97 -7.72
N GLU A 105 -0.10 -7.87 -8.79
CA GLU A 105 -0.27 -6.86 -9.85
C GLU A 105 -1.65 -6.96 -10.52
N VAL A 106 -2.06 -8.18 -10.91
CA VAL A 106 -3.38 -8.41 -11.53
C VAL A 106 -4.50 -8.04 -10.56
N ALA A 107 -4.41 -8.45 -9.29
CA ALA A 107 -5.40 -8.12 -8.27
C ALA A 107 -5.55 -6.61 -8.09
N LEU A 108 -4.43 -5.89 -7.97
CA LEU A 108 -4.43 -4.44 -7.84
C LEU A 108 -5.04 -3.75 -9.08
N ARG A 109 -4.69 -4.22 -10.27
CA ARG A 109 -5.24 -3.68 -11.53
C ARG A 109 -6.76 -3.85 -11.61
N LEU A 110 -7.28 -5.03 -11.25
CA LEU A 110 -8.73 -5.28 -11.23
C LEU A 110 -9.44 -4.39 -10.21
N GLN A 111 -8.85 -4.20 -9.02
CA GLN A 111 -9.40 -3.33 -8.00
C GLN A 111 -9.46 -1.86 -8.44
N ILE A 112 -8.38 -1.34 -9.05
CA ILE A 112 -8.36 0.04 -9.57
C ILE A 112 -9.44 0.24 -10.62
N ASN A 113 -9.58 -0.71 -11.55
CA ASN A 113 -10.61 -0.66 -12.58
C ASN A 113 -12.02 -0.64 -11.97
N ALA A 114 -12.29 -1.52 -11.00
CA ALA A 114 -13.58 -1.56 -10.31
C ALA A 114 -13.89 -0.23 -9.60
N ASN A 115 -12.93 0.33 -8.86
CA ASN A 115 -13.08 1.61 -8.18
C ASN A 115 -13.38 2.76 -9.15
N ASN A 116 -12.71 2.79 -10.31
CA ASN A 116 -12.95 3.80 -11.33
C ASN A 116 -14.36 3.68 -11.94
N THR A 117 -14.83 2.45 -12.18
CA THR A 117 -16.20 2.21 -12.64
C THR A 117 -17.22 2.70 -11.62
N THR A 118 -17.06 2.38 -10.33
CA THR A 118 -17.97 2.85 -9.27
C THR A 118 -18.01 4.37 -9.16
N ARG A 119 -16.86 5.04 -9.31
CA ARG A 119 -16.80 6.52 -9.32
C ARG A 119 -17.51 7.11 -10.53
N ALA A 120 -17.34 6.50 -11.71
CA ALA A 120 -18.02 6.94 -12.93
C ALA A 120 -19.55 6.75 -12.84
N THR A 121 -20.03 5.62 -12.32
CA THR A 121 -21.47 5.37 -12.17
C THR A 121 -22.11 6.20 -11.05
N GLY A 122 -21.39 6.43 -9.94
CA GLY A 122 -21.84 7.31 -8.86
C GLY A 122 -21.91 8.80 -9.26
N ALA A 123 -21.08 9.25 -10.20
CA ALA A 123 -21.11 10.61 -10.74
C ALA A 123 -22.30 10.87 -11.70
N VAL A 124 -22.96 9.82 -12.21
CA VAL A 124 -24.11 9.93 -13.13
C VAL A 124 -25.45 10.10 -12.38
N GLY A 125 -25.45 10.06 -11.05
CA GLY A 125 -26.66 10.11 -10.20
C GLY A 125 -27.14 11.50 -9.74
N THR A 126 -26.57 12.62 -10.21
CA THR A 126 -27.08 13.96 -9.84
C THR A 126 -26.98 14.94 -10.99
N SER A 127 -27.90 14.83 -11.95
CA SER A 127 -28.25 15.95 -12.83
C SER A 127 -29.76 16.12 -12.82
N ALA A 128 -30.23 17.14 -12.10
CA ALA A 128 -31.54 17.72 -12.31
C ALA A 128 -31.65 18.20 -13.78
N PRO A 129 -32.84 18.19 -14.41
CA PRO A 129 -32.96 18.57 -15.80
C PRO A 129 -32.80 20.09 -15.94
N SER A 130 -31.66 20.53 -16.47
CA SER A 130 -31.49 21.90 -16.95
C SER A 130 -31.74 21.95 -18.46
N ILE A 131 -32.89 22.52 -18.79
CA ILE A 131 -33.24 23.14 -20.08
C ILE A 131 -32.06 23.86 -20.74
N SER A 132 -31.91 23.62 -22.04
CA SER A 132 -30.82 24.01 -22.94
C SER A 132 -30.85 25.49 -23.38
N ALA A 133 -29.67 26.10 -23.56
CA ALA A 133 -29.39 27.07 -24.63
C ALA A 133 -27.86 27.25 -24.86
N ASP A 134 -27.44 26.91 -26.08
CA ASP A 134 -26.39 27.46 -26.97
C ASP A 134 -25.04 28.01 -26.46
N ALA A 135 -23.97 27.46 -27.08
CA ALA A 135 -22.97 28.15 -27.92
C ALA A 135 -21.48 27.82 -27.61
N SER A 136 -20.86 27.17 -28.61
CA SER A 136 -19.54 27.46 -29.20
C SER A 136 -18.29 27.63 -28.30
N GLY A 137 -17.36 26.68 -28.39
CA GLY A 137 -15.92 26.94 -28.13
C GLY A 137 -15.11 25.75 -27.59
N ALA A 138 -14.37 25.06 -28.47
CA ALA A 138 -13.16 24.30 -28.12
C ALA A 138 -11.95 25.28 -28.04
N PRO A 139 -10.73 24.92 -27.56
CA PRO A 139 -10.19 23.57 -27.39
C PRO A 139 -9.32 23.33 -26.13
N SER A 140 -8.85 22.09 -25.98
CA SER A 140 -7.45 21.68 -25.73
C SER A 140 -7.37 20.57 -24.68
N GLY A 141 -6.90 19.40 -25.14
CA GLY A 141 -6.90 18.17 -24.39
C GLY A 141 -5.97 18.17 -23.17
N ILE A 142 -6.43 17.50 -22.13
CA ILE A 142 -5.58 16.90 -21.10
C ILE A 142 -5.73 15.40 -21.27
N SER A 143 -4.75 14.80 -21.94
CA SER A 143 -4.55 13.36 -21.94
C SER A 143 -4.07 12.95 -20.55
N LEU A 144 -5.00 12.58 -19.67
CA LEU A 144 -4.68 11.88 -18.43
C LEU A 144 -4.25 10.46 -18.80
N SER A 145 -2.99 10.33 -19.19
CA SER A 145 -2.30 9.04 -19.28
C SER A 145 -2.21 8.45 -17.88
N ASN A 146 -3.26 7.72 -17.51
CA ASN A 146 -3.37 7.05 -16.22
C ASN A 146 -2.59 5.73 -16.32
N THR A 147 -1.25 5.79 -16.23
CA THR A 147 -0.41 4.62 -16.05
C THR A 147 -0.40 4.22 -14.58
N PRO A 148 -0.97 3.07 -14.17
CA PRO A 148 -0.79 2.55 -12.83
C PRO A 148 0.61 1.93 -12.77
N SER A 149 1.59 2.76 -12.41
CA SER A 149 2.93 2.28 -12.08
C SER A 149 2.83 1.43 -10.81
N LEU A 150 3.02 0.12 -10.96
CA LEU A 150 3.46 -0.73 -9.86
C LEU A 150 4.64 -0.04 -9.20
N SER A 151 4.49 0.25 -7.91
CA SER A 151 5.50 0.91 -7.07
C SER A 151 5.55 2.44 -7.18
N ILE A 152 4.49 3.10 -6.67
CA ILE A 152 4.58 4.47 -6.14
C ILE A 152 5.78 4.61 -5.17
N TRP A 153 6.13 3.53 -4.47
CA TRP A 153 7.26 3.49 -3.52
C TRP A 153 8.65 3.34 -4.16
N LYS A 154 8.79 2.83 -5.39
CA LYS A 154 10.04 2.96 -6.16
C LYS A 154 10.31 4.42 -6.52
N TRP A 155 9.25 5.22 -6.72
CA TRP A 155 9.36 6.63 -7.07
C TRP A 155 9.65 7.52 -5.84
N ILE A 156 8.99 7.26 -4.70
CA ILE A 156 9.28 7.98 -3.44
C ILE A 156 10.72 7.69 -2.95
N ARG A 157 11.22 6.46 -3.12
CA ARG A 157 12.61 6.13 -2.75
C ARG A 157 13.65 6.83 -3.64
N SER A 158 13.32 7.26 -4.86
CA SER A 158 14.25 8.06 -5.69
C SER A 158 14.26 9.55 -5.33
N LEU A 159 13.30 10.04 -4.53
CA LEU A 159 13.28 11.42 -4.04
C LEU A 159 14.04 11.61 -2.70
N TRP A 160 14.43 10.52 -2.03
CA TRP A 160 15.17 10.52 -0.76
C TRP A 160 16.48 9.71 -0.84
N GLY A 161 17.19 9.82 -1.96
CA GLY A 161 18.41 9.05 -2.23
C GLY A 161 19.43 9.81 -3.06
N SER A 162 19.82 11.02 -2.64
CA SER A 162 21.06 11.71 -3.04
C SER A 162 21.39 12.79 -2.00
N GLY A 163 21.89 12.36 -0.85
CA GLY A 163 22.50 13.22 0.16
C GLY A 163 23.81 12.59 0.58
N SER A 164 24.89 12.97 -0.10
CA SER A 164 26.26 12.57 0.18
C SER A 164 26.71 13.09 1.55
N GLY A 165 27.40 12.24 2.31
CA GLY A 165 28.10 12.56 3.55
C GLY A 165 28.93 11.38 4.00
#